data_AF-A0A353NRI1-F1
#
_entry.id   AF-A0A353NRI1-F1
#
_cell.length_a   1.000
_cell.length_b   1.000
_cell.length_c   1.000
_cell.angle_alpha   90.00
_cell.angle_beta   90.00
_cell.angle_gamma   90.00
#
_symmetry.space_group_name_H-M   'P 1'
#
loop_
_entity.id
_entity.type
_entity.pdbx_description
1 polymer ?
#
loop_
_entity_poly.entity_id
_entity_poly.type
_entity_poly.pdbx_seq_one_letter_code
_entity_poly.pdbx_strand_id
1 'polypeptide(L)' 'MSEEFIYLDNAATTWPKPEQVCIAVDKTMREIYANPGRSSHHMSLKSERVIDDARL' A
#
# COMPACT_ATOMS: atom_id res chain seq x y z
N MET A 1 3.34 -13.04 -33.04
CA MET A 1 2.21 -13.09 -32.09
C MET A 1 2.83 -12.99 -30.72
N SER A 2 2.58 -11.91 -29.98
CA SER A 2 2.98 -11.88 -28.56
C SER A 2 2.23 -12.98 -27.83
N GLU A 3 2.95 -13.86 -27.14
CA GLU A 3 2.32 -14.83 -26.26
C GLU A 3 1.57 -14.05 -25.17
N GLU A 4 0.27 -14.29 -25.08
CA GLU A 4 -0.57 -13.71 -24.04
C GLU A 4 -0.27 -14.44 -22.72
N PHE A 5 0.33 -13.73 -21.77
CA PHE A 5 0.73 -14.29 -20.48
C PHE A 5 -0.49 -14.44 -19.57
N ILE A 6 -0.86 -15.68 -19.23
CA ILE A 6 -1.98 -15.98 -18.31
C ILE A 6 -1.43 -16.24 -16.91
N TYR A 7 -1.76 -15.37 -15.95
CA TYR A 7 -1.32 -15.52 -14.56
C TYR A 7 -2.28 -16.40 -13.75
N LEU A 8 -1.84 -17.61 -13.40
CA LEU A 8 -2.64 -18.61 -12.66
C LEU A 8 -2.15 -18.86 -11.22
N ASP A 9 -1.28 -18.00 -10.68
CA ASP A 9 -0.67 -18.17 -9.34
C ASP A 9 -1.19 -17.17 -8.28
N ASN A 10 -2.44 -16.74 -8.42
CA ASN A 10 -3.07 -15.78 -7.50
C ASN A 10 -3.16 -16.28 -6.05
N ALA A 11 -3.13 -17.60 -5.84
CA ALA A 11 -3.13 -18.22 -4.51
C ALA A 11 -1.80 -17.98 -3.77
N ALA A 12 -0.67 -17.89 -4.48
CA ALA A 12 0.62 -17.55 -3.87
C ALA A 12 0.74 -16.05 -3.61
N THR A 13 0.34 -15.22 -4.57
CA THR A 13 0.26 -13.76 -4.42
C THR A 13 -0.61 -13.15 -5.51
N THR A 14 -1.31 -12.05 -5.22
CA THR A 14 -2.04 -11.33 -6.28
C THR A 14 -1.06 -10.69 -7.27
N TRP A 15 -1.24 -10.91 -8.56
CA TRP A 15 -0.53 -10.17 -9.62
C TRP A 15 -1.40 -10.01 -10.87
N PRO A 16 -1.39 -8.84 -11.52
CA PRO A 16 -0.85 -7.58 -11.00
C PRO A 16 -1.68 -7.09 -9.81
N LYS A 17 -1.09 -6.25 -8.96
CA LYS A 17 -1.89 -5.51 -7.96
C LYS A 17 -2.75 -4.48 -8.71
N PRO A 18 -3.98 -4.20 -8.26
CA PRO A 18 -4.75 -3.07 -8.79
C PRO A 18 -3.94 -1.77 -8.69
N GLU A 19 -4.06 -0.90 -9.68
CA GLU A 19 -3.29 0.36 -9.76
C GLU A 19 -3.42 1.21 -8.49
N GLN A 20 -4.62 1.21 -7.89
CA GLN A 20 -4.90 1.95 -6.65
C GLN A 20 -3.99 1.53 -5.49
N VAL A 21 -3.59 0.25 -5.42
CA VAL A 21 -2.65 -0.23 -4.40
C VAL A 21 -1.29 0.41 -4.58
N CYS A 22 -0.78 0.45 -5.82
CA CYS A 22 0.51 1.06 -6.13
C CYS A 22 0.52 2.56 -5.82
N ILE A 23 -0.54 3.28 -6.21
CA ILE A 23 -0.70 4.72 -5.94
C ILE A 23 -0.74 4.99 -4.43
N ALA A 24 -1.52 4.21 -3.67
CA ALA A 24 -1.64 4.40 -2.23
C ALA A 24 -0.31 4.18 -1.51
N VAL A 25 0.47 3.17 -1.92
CA VAL A 25 1.79 2.89 -1.36
C VAL A 25 2.77 4.03 -1.69
N ASP A 26 2.86 4.45 -2.96
CA ASP A 26 3.77 5.53 -3.38
C ASP A 26 3.46 6.84 -2.64
N LYS A 27 2.18 7.22 -2.57
CA LYS A 27 1.74 8.40 -1.84
C LYS A 27 2.11 8.33 -0.35
N THR A 28 1.86 7.20 0.30
CA THR A 28 2.16 7.03 1.73
C THR A 28 3.65 7.18 1.99
N MET A 29 4.50 6.58 1.14
CA MET A 29 5.96 6.64 1.29
C MET A 29 6.52 8.03 1.03
N ARG A 30 5.94 8.80 0.10
CA ARG A 30 6.44 10.14 -0.26
C ARG A 30 5.91 11.24 0.64
N GLU A 31 4.68 11.12 1.13
CA GLU A 31 3.96 12.22 1.77
C GLU A 31 3.64 11.99 3.26
N ILE A 32 3.66 10.74 3.74
CA ILE A 32 3.12 10.35 5.07
C ILE A 32 4.09 9.40 5.81
N TYR A 33 5.40 9.54 5.58
CA TYR A 33 6.38 8.62 6.17
C TYR A 33 6.82 9.05 7.59
N ALA A 34 6.32 8.34 8.60
CA ALA A 34 6.78 8.38 9.98
C ALA A 34 6.48 7.03 10.66
N ASN A 35 7.02 6.82 11.86
CA ASN A 35 6.74 5.63 12.64
C ASN A 35 5.39 5.80 13.37
N PRO A 36 4.33 5.06 13.01
CA PRO A 36 3.00 5.21 13.62
C PRO A 36 3.00 4.74 15.08
N GLY A 37 2.23 5.41 15.95
CA GLY A 37 2.10 5.06 17.37
C GLY A 37 3.36 5.28 18.23
N ARG A 38 4.38 5.98 17.72
CA ARG A 38 5.66 6.22 18.43
C ARG A 38 5.86 7.67 18.88
N SER A 39 4.96 8.58 18.53
CA SER A 39 4.99 9.98 18.97
C SER A 39 3.65 10.67 18.71
N SER A 40 3.41 11.82 19.35
CA SER A 40 2.27 12.70 19.09
C SER A 40 2.51 13.72 17.97
N HIS A 41 3.68 13.70 17.31
CA HIS A 41 3.93 14.61 16.19
C HIS A 41 3.03 14.30 14.99
N HIS A 42 2.68 15.33 14.23
CA HIS A 42 1.68 15.30 13.16
C HIS A 42 1.85 14.14 12.17
N MET A 43 3.07 13.91 11.70
CA MET A 43 3.36 12.84 10.74
C MET A 43 3.16 11.44 11.33
N SER A 44 3.53 11.19 12.60
CA SER A 44 3.31 9.90 13.26
C SER A 44 1.81 9.59 13.39
N LEU A 45 1.02 10.59 13.77
CA LEU A 45 -0.43 10.48 13.84
C LEU A 45 -1.09 10.24 12.47
N LYS A 46 -0.56 10.85 11.41
CA LYS A 46 -1.06 10.61 10.04
C LYS A 46 -0.75 9.19 9.57
N SER A 47 0.47 8.69 9.81
CA SER A 47 0.84 7.32 9.45
C SER A 47 0.01 6.29 10.21
N GLU A 48 -0.36 6.56 11.47
CA GLU A 48 -1.24 5.70 12.26
C GLU A 48 -2.64 5.60 11.64
N ARG A 49 -3.23 6.73 11.22
CA ARG A 49 -4.51 6.73 10.51
C ARG A 49 -4.49 5.93 9.22
N VAL A 50 -3.40 6.00 8.44
CA VAL A 50 -3.27 5.20 7.21
C VAL A 50 -3.35 3.70 7.51
N ILE A 51 -2.76 3.25 8.63
CA ILE A 51 -2.85 1.86 9.06
C ILE A 51 -4.27 1.50 9.47
N ASP A 52 -4.94 2.36 10.23
CA ASP A 52 -6.30 2.11 10.70
C ASP A 52 -7.30 2.07 9.53
N ASP A 53 -7.19 3.00 8.59
CA ASP A 53 -8.01 3.04 7.37
C ASP A 53 -7.81 1.79 6.48
N ALA A 54 -6.61 1.18 6.50
CA ALA A 54 -6.31 -0.01 5.71
C ALA A 54 -6.75 -1.33 6.37
N ARG A 55 -7.19 -1.29 7.64
CA ARG A 55 -7.66 -2.47 8.39
C ARG A 55 -9.19 -2.61 8.42
N LEU A 56 -9.90 -1.50 8.21
CA LEU A 56 -11.36 -1.41 8.18
C LEU A 56 -11.92 -1.73 6.80
#